data_AF-A0A4R6RZL2-F1
#
_entry.id   AF-A0A4R6RZL2-F1
#
_cell.length_a   1.000
_cell.length_b   1.000
_cell.length_c   1.000
_cell.angle_alpha   90.00
_cell.angle_beta   90.00
_cell.angle_gamma   90.00
#
_symmetry.space_group_name_H-M   'P 1'
#
loop_
_entity.id
_entity.type
_entity.pdbx_description
1 polymer ?
#
loop_
_entity_poly.entity_id
_entity_poly.type
_entity_poly.pdbx_seq_one_letter_code
_entity_poly.pdbx_strand_id
1 'polypeptide(L)' 'MDNKDWRQIMRGLSLLTEVGLMIVVSGAIGFGAGYLIDSFLNFELLFKLSGLIVGLAAGFYSVYKLILSTFDD' A
#
# COMPACT_ATOMS: atom_id res chain seq x y z
N MET A 1 -23.53 -16.45 17.97
CA MET A 1 -22.79 -16.03 16.76
C MET A 1 -22.77 -17.24 15.85
N ASP A 2 -23.39 -17.14 14.69
CA ASP A 2 -23.46 -18.24 13.73
C ASP A 2 -22.12 -18.39 12.98
N ASN A 3 -21.83 -19.56 12.43
CA ASN A 3 -20.63 -19.80 11.64
C ASN A 3 -20.54 -18.87 10.42
N LYS A 4 -21.69 -18.37 9.92
CA LYS A 4 -21.75 -17.35 8.87
C LYS A 4 -21.18 -15.99 9.32
N ASP A 5 -21.48 -15.56 10.54
CA ASP A 5 -20.97 -14.30 11.09
C ASP A 5 -19.44 -14.34 11.17
N TRP A 6 -18.89 -15.48 11.62
CA TRP A 6 -17.46 -15.62 11.77
C TRP A 6 -16.72 -15.59 10.42
N ARG A 7 -17.29 -16.26 9.42
CA ARG A 7 -16.78 -16.26 8.06
C ARG A 7 -16.80 -14.85 7.45
N GLN A 8 -17.82 -14.05 7.74
CA GLN A 8 -17.94 -12.68 7.23
C GLN A 8 -16.90 -11.75 7.86
N ILE A 9 -16.68 -11.86 9.17
CA ILE A 9 -15.65 -11.08 9.89
C ILE A 9 -14.25 -11.45 9.39
N MET A 10 -13.96 -12.75 9.22
CA MET A 10 -12.67 -13.20 8.68
C MET A 10 -12.40 -12.67 7.27
N ARG A 11 -13.43 -12.61 6.42
CA ARG A 11 -13.31 -12.00 5.08
C ARG A 11 -13.04 -10.50 5.15
N GLY A 12 -13.76 -9.78 6.03
CA GLY A 12 -13.53 -8.35 6.24
C GLY A 12 -12.11 -8.06 6.74
N LEU A 13 -11.63 -8.83 7.72
CA LEU A 13 -10.25 -8.73 8.22
C LEU A 13 -9.21 -9.06 7.15
N SER A 14 -9.44 -10.09 6.33
CA SER A 14 -8.54 -10.45 5.24
C SER A 14 -8.40 -9.29 4.24
N LEU A 15 -9.51 -8.70 3.82
CA LEU A 15 -9.52 -7.57 2.89
C LEU A 15 -8.82 -6.34 3.48
N LEU A 16 -9.12 -6.00 4.73
CA LEU A 16 -8.47 -4.88 5.42
C LEU A 16 -6.96 -5.09 5.54
N THR A 17 -6.53 -6.31 5.85
CA THR A 17 -5.11 -6.66 5.98
C THR A 17 -4.41 -6.61 4.63
N GLU A 18 -5.03 -7.14 3.58
CA GLU A 18 -4.51 -7.11 2.21
C GLU A 18 -4.32 -5.67 1.72
N VAL A 19 -5.33 -4.83 1.90
CA VAL A 19 -5.30 -3.40 1.56
C VAL A 19 -4.22 -2.66 2.35
N GLY A 20 -4.17 -2.88 3.67
CA GLY A 20 -3.16 -2.24 4.53
C GLY A 20 -1.73 -2.66 4.14
N LEU A 21 -1.51 -3.95 3.91
CA LEU A 21 -0.22 -4.47 3.47
C LEU A 21 0.17 -3.92 2.10
N MET A 22 -0.76 -3.79 1.16
CA MET A 22 -0.48 -3.22 -0.16
C MET A 22 0.11 -1.81 -0.04
N ILE A 23 -0.49 -0.95 0.79
CA ILE A 23 -0.01 0.43 1.01
C ILE A 23 1.37 0.44 1.68
N VAL A 24 1.56 -0.39 2.72
CA VAL A 24 2.84 -0.47 3.45
C VAL A 24 3.96 -0.97 2.54
N VAL A 25 3.71 -2.03 1.77
CA VAL A 25 4.68 -2.61 0.83
C VAL A 25 5.01 -1.62 -0.28
N SER A 26 4.02 -0.95 -0.88
CA SER A 26 4.27 0.08 -1.90
C SER A 26 5.08 1.25 -1.34
N GLY A 27 4.78 1.72 -0.12
CA GLY A 27 5.56 2.74 0.57
C GLY A 27 7.00 2.31 0.83
N ALA A 28 7.21 1.07 1.30
CA ALA A 28 8.53 0.51 1.56
C ALA A 28 9.36 0.38 0.27
N ILE A 29 8.74 -0.05 -0.84
CA ILE A 29 9.40 -0.12 -2.15
C ILE A 29 9.79 1.29 -2.63
N GLY A 30 8.88 2.26 -2.52
CA GLY A 30 9.14 3.64 -2.91
C GLY A 30 10.28 4.28 -2.10
N PHE A 31 10.26 4.11 -0.78
CA PHE A 31 11.33 4.56 0.10
C PHE A 31 12.66 3.85 -0.19
N GLY A 32 12.63 2.53 -0.39
CA GLY A 32 13.82 1.73 -0.70
C GLY A 32 14.46 2.15 -2.03
N ALA A 33 13.66 2.39 -3.06
CA ALA A 33 14.14 2.95 -4.33
C ALA A 33 14.74 4.34 -4.13
N GLY A 34 14.06 5.20 -3.36
CA GLY A 34 14.56 6.52 -2.99
C GLY A 34 15.88 6.48 -2.24
N TYR A 35 16.03 5.53 -1.31
CA TYR A 35 17.26 5.30 -0.55
C TYR A 35 18.44 4.92 -1.45
N LEU A 36 18.21 4.03 -2.42
CA LEU A 36 19.24 3.66 -3.39
C LEU A 36 19.67 4.88 -4.21
N ILE A 37 18.72 5.66 -4.73
CA ILE A 37 19.03 6.86 -5.53
C ILE A 37 19.79 7.90 -4.70
N ASP A 38 19.33 8.18 -3.48
CA ASP A 38 20.01 9.09 -2.54
C ASP A 38 21.45 8.64 -2.30
N SER A 39 21.67 7.33 -2.08
CA SER A 39 23.00 6.76 -1.87
C SER A 39 23.92 6.85 -3.10
N PHE A 40 23.37 6.78 -4.32
CA PHE A 40 24.14 6.93 -5.56
C PHE A 40 24.52 8.38 -5.84
N LEU A 41 23.65 9.34 -5.49
CA LEU A 41 23.80 10.76 -5.80
C LEU A 41 24.36 11.59 -4.62
N ASN A 42 24.69 10.95 -3.49
CA ASN A 42 25.09 11.61 -2.23
C ASN A 42 24.05 12.63 -1.71
N PHE A 43 22.77 12.37 -1.95
CA PHE A 43 21.69 13.12 -1.30
C PHE A 43 21.32 12.42 0.02
N GLU A 44 21.01 13.19 1.07
CA GLU A 44 20.75 12.59 2.38
C GLU A 44 19.30 12.10 2.56
N LEU A 45 18.32 12.78 1.95
CA LEU A 45 16.91 12.57 2.27
C LEU A 45 15.88 12.85 1.15
N LEU A 46 16.28 13.51 0.06
CA LEU A 46 15.33 14.04 -0.93
C LEU A 46 14.61 12.91 -1.68
N PHE A 47 15.34 11.92 -2.18
CA PHE A 47 14.75 10.82 -2.93
C PHE A 47 14.08 9.80 -2.01
N LYS A 48 14.56 9.59 -0.78
CA LYS A 48 13.88 8.77 0.24
C LYS A 48 12.47 9.28 0.53
N LEU A 49 12.31 10.57 0.81
CA LEU A 49 11.01 11.16 1.15
C LEU A 49 10.07 11.23 -0.05
N SER A 50 10.57 11.68 -1.21
CA SER A 50 9.75 11.73 -2.43
C SER A 50 9.36 10.32 -2.88
N GLY A 51 10.27 9.36 -2.83
CA GLY A 51 10.01 7.95 -3.10
C GLY A 51 8.97 7.35 -2.15
N LEU A 52 9.03 7.65 -0.86
CA LEU A 52 8.01 7.23 0.11
C LEU A 52 6.62 7.81 -0.23
N ILE A 53 6.54 9.12 -0.52
CA ILE A 53 5.28 9.77 -0.88
C ILE A 53 4.69 9.15 -2.16
N VAL A 54 5.52 8.94 -3.18
CA VAL A 54 5.10 8.31 -4.44
C VAL A 54 4.67 6.86 -4.20
N GLY A 55 5.42 6.10 -3.40
CA GLY A 55 5.09 4.71 -3.07
C GLY A 55 3.76 4.60 -2.32
N LEU A 56 3.53 5.46 -1.33
CA LEU A 56 2.25 5.51 -0.62
C LEU A 56 1.12 5.93 -1.56
N ALA A 57 1.30 6.97 -2.36
CA ALA A 57 0.30 7.42 -3.32
C ALA A 57 -0.06 6.32 -4.34
N ALA A 58 0.92 5.58 -4.83
CA ALA A 58 0.70 4.44 -5.72
C ALA A 58 -0.06 3.30 -5.02
N GLY A 59 0.31 2.96 -3.78
CA GLY A 59 -0.39 1.95 -2.99
C GLY A 59 -1.85 2.33 -2.73
N PHE A 60 -2.10 3.58 -2.31
CA PHE A 60 -3.45 4.12 -2.13
C PHE A 60 -4.24 4.13 -3.44
N TYR A 61 -3.63 4.55 -4.54
CA TYR A 61 -4.29 4.58 -5.85
C TYR A 61 -4.68 3.17 -6.32
N SER A 62 -3.83 2.17 -6.08
CA SER A 62 -4.11 0.77 -6.42
C SER A 62 -5.31 0.24 -5.64
N VAL A 63 -5.36 0.50 -4.34
CA VAL A 63 -6.49 0.15 -3.47
C VAL A 63 -7.77 0.88 -3.91
N TYR A 64 -7.69 2.18 -4.16
CA TYR A 64 -8.83 2.97 -4.62
C TYR A 64 -9.41 2.42 -5.93
N LYS A 65 -8.52 2.10 -6.89
CA LYS A 65 -8.92 1.52 -8.17
C LYS A 65 -9.55 0.14 -8.01
N LEU A 66 -9.01 -0.70 -7.12
CA LEU A 66 -9.56 -2.04 -6.82
C LEU A 66 -10.98 -1.93 -6.24
N ILE A 67 -11.17 -1.00 -5.31
CA ILE A 67 -12.49 -0.75 -4.72
C ILE A 67 -13.45 -0.25 -5.80
N LEU A 68 -13.05 0.75 -6.58
CA LEU A 68 -13.88 1.32 -7.65
C LEU A 68 -14.30 0.26 -8.67
N SER A 69 -13.36 -0.59 -9.13
CA SER A 69 -13.68 -1.67 -10.07
C SER A 69 -14.58 -2.75 -9.48
N THR A 70 -14.61 -2.90 -8.15
CA THR A 70 -15.52 -3.84 -7.47
C THR A 70 -16.95 -3.30 -7.41
N PHE A 71 -17.13 -1.97 -7.51
CA PHE A 71 -18.45 -1.32 -7.46
C PHE A 71 -19.02 -0.97 -8.84
N ASP A 72 -18.19 -0.93 -9.88
CA ASP A 72 -18.61 -0.71 -11.28
C ASP A 72 -19.11 -2.00 -11.98
N ASP A 73 -18.88 -3.17 -11.39
CA ASP A 73 -19.46 -4.48 -11.77
C ASP A 73 -20.72 -4.80 -10.93
#